data_AF-A0A0N5AHF3-F1
#
_entry.id   AF-A0A0N5AHF3-F1
#
_cell.length_a   1.000
_cell.length_b   1.000
_cell.length_c   1.000
_cell.angle_alpha   90.00
_cell.angle_beta   90.00
_cell.angle_gamma   90.00
#
_symmetry.space_group_name_H-M   'P 1'
#
loop_
_entity.id
_entity.type
_entity.pdbx_description
1 polymer ?
#
loop_
_entity_poly.entity_id
_entity_poly.type
_entity_poly.pdbx_seq_one_letter_code
_entity_poly.pdbx_strand_id
1 'polypeptide(L)'
;MNCIWIATVLALQLAAAQACTFPNETETKMHWWDCGDGSFKITDVTSLDPEFSYQYPILLHDKTYVIIQAENNVREITENDKNVKLNIVSWQYSGWSSCSWTTIPTFGLLDNLDACGDGGLMCPVATGQQQMQIMLDFSKYASIIKLLKNDAPYQLKLVITDTLSNKDLCLYIQARAKTS
;
A
#
# COMPACT_ATOMS: atom_id res chain seq x y z
N MET A 1 40.86 -49.51 31.26
CA MET A 1 40.03 -50.11 30.20
C MET A 1 38.58 -49.68 30.40
N ASN A 2 38.07 -48.92 29.42
CA ASN A 2 36.68 -48.69 29.01
C ASN A 2 35.72 -48.12 30.08
N CYS A 3 35.36 -46.83 30.11
CA CYS A 3 34.78 -45.94 29.08
C CYS A 3 33.41 -46.46 28.60
N ILE A 4 32.32 -45.75 28.96
CA ILE A 4 30.94 -45.74 28.41
C ILE A 4 30.00 -45.15 29.50
N TRP A 5 29.11 -44.18 29.34
CA TRP A 5 28.91 -43.02 28.46
C TRP A 5 27.96 -42.09 29.25
N ILE A 6 28.33 -40.82 29.43
CA ILE A 6 27.41 -39.78 29.92
C ILE A 6 26.46 -39.48 28.76
N ALA A 7 25.19 -39.86 28.89
CA ALA A 7 24.15 -39.52 27.91
C ALA A 7 23.69 -38.07 28.15
N THR A 8 24.44 -37.10 27.64
CA THR A 8 23.99 -35.71 27.56
C THR A 8 23.01 -35.62 26.37
N VAL A 9 21.71 -35.65 26.67
CA VAL A 9 20.67 -35.32 25.69
C VAL A 9 20.74 -33.81 25.44
N LEU A 10 21.49 -33.40 24.42
CA LEU A 10 21.51 -32.04 23.92
C LEU A 10 20.18 -31.80 23.19
N ALA A 11 19.19 -31.26 23.91
CA ALA A 11 17.96 -30.79 23.30
C ALA A 11 18.28 -29.60 22.39
N LEU A 12 18.51 -29.89 21.11
CA LEU A 12 18.58 -28.90 20.04
C LEU A 12 17.15 -28.36 19.85
N GLN A 13 16.73 -27.43 20.70
CA GLN A 13 15.55 -26.62 20.41
C GLN A 13 15.93 -25.72 19.23
N LEU A 14 15.66 -26.21 18.02
CA LEU A 14 15.52 -25.38 16.83
C LEU A 14 14.40 -24.38 17.15
N ALA A 15 14.77 -23.23 17.68
CA ALA A 15 13.93 -22.05 17.61
C ALA A 15 13.78 -21.76 16.11
N ALA A 16 12.73 -22.31 15.49
CA ALA A 16 12.30 -21.85 14.19
C ALA A 16 12.09 -20.35 14.37
N ALA A 17 12.94 -19.54 13.74
CA ALA A 17 12.68 -18.11 13.60
C ALA A 17 11.30 -18.01 12.95
N GLN A 18 10.28 -17.72 13.74
CA GLN A 18 8.90 -17.72 13.28
C GLN A 18 8.79 -16.51 12.36
N ALA A 19 8.95 -16.76 11.06
CA ALA A 19 8.72 -15.72 10.06
C ALA A 19 7.31 -15.16 10.27
N CYS A 20 7.18 -13.84 10.18
CA CYS A 20 5.90 -13.18 10.41
C CYS A 20 4.80 -13.77 9.52
N THR A 21 3.69 -14.15 10.15
CA THR A 21 2.47 -14.48 9.42
C THR A 21 1.87 -13.21 8.81
N PHE A 22 1.04 -13.38 7.79
CA PHE A 22 0.33 -12.27 7.17
C PHE A 22 -0.63 -11.65 8.19
N PRO A 23 -0.51 -10.35 8.51
CA PRO A 23 -1.42 -9.68 9.43
C PRO A 23 -2.78 -9.46 8.75
N ASN A 24 -3.83 -9.30 9.55
CA ASN A 24 -5.15 -8.87 9.07
C ASN A 24 -5.68 -9.66 7.86
N GLU A 25 -5.44 -10.97 7.76
CA GLU A 25 -5.88 -11.81 6.63
C GLU A 25 -5.36 -11.36 5.25
N THR A 26 -4.31 -10.52 5.22
CA THR A 26 -3.66 -10.04 3.98
C THR A 26 -2.99 -11.16 3.19
N GLU A 27 -3.10 -12.43 3.58
CA GLU A 27 -2.65 -13.54 2.74
C GLU A 27 -3.57 -13.79 1.54
N THR A 28 -4.86 -13.48 1.68
CA THR A 28 -5.92 -13.92 0.76
C THR A 28 -6.75 -12.78 0.15
N LYS A 29 -6.74 -11.58 0.75
CA LYS A 29 -7.50 -10.44 0.24
C LYS A 29 -6.88 -9.09 0.60
N MET A 30 -7.33 -8.05 -0.09
CA MET A 30 -7.00 -6.67 0.22
C MET A 30 -7.92 -6.15 1.33
N HIS A 31 -7.38 -5.28 2.18
CA HIS A 31 -8.11 -4.53 3.19
C HIS A 31 -7.89 -3.04 2.98
N TRP A 32 -8.87 -2.23 3.35
CA TRP A 32 -8.77 -0.79 3.23
C TRP A 32 -9.52 -0.08 4.36
N TRP A 33 -9.12 1.17 4.64
CA TRP A 33 -9.77 2.04 5.61
C TRP A 33 -9.73 3.50 5.14
N ASP A 34 -10.86 4.19 5.27
CA ASP A 34 -10.91 5.64 5.16
C ASP A 34 -10.29 6.26 6.41
N CYS A 35 -9.29 7.12 6.22
CA CYS A 35 -8.61 7.88 7.27
C CYS A 35 -8.82 9.39 7.16
N GLY A 36 -9.76 9.83 6.32
CA GLY A 36 -10.08 11.23 6.07
C GLY A 36 -10.95 11.85 7.16
N ASP A 37 -11.25 13.14 6.98
CA ASP A 37 -12.15 13.90 7.85
C ASP A 37 -13.62 13.87 7.37
N GLY A 38 -13.91 13.12 6.30
CA GLY A 38 -15.22 13.03 5.65
C GLY A 38 -15.46 14.03 4.52
N SER A 39 -14.50 14.92 4.23
CA SER A 39 -14.57 15.83 3.07
C SER A 39 -14.59 15.07 1.74
N PHE A 40 -13.80 14.01 1.66
CA PHE A 40 -13.97 12.93 0.72
C PHE A 40 -14.39 11.70 1.52
N LYS A 41 -15.50 11.07 1.15
CA LYS A 41 -16.03 9.90 1.85
C LYS A 41 -15.86 8.67 0.98
N ILE A 42 -15.03 7.72 1.41
CA ILE A 42 -14.79 6.48 0.68
C ILE A 42 -15.81 5.43 1.11
N THR A 43 -16.45 4.79 0.14
CA THR A 43 -17.45 3.73 0.40
C THR A 43 -16.99 2.35 -0.05
N ASP A 44 -16.11 2.28 -1.05
CA ASP A 44 -15.51 1.03 -1.50
C ASP A 44 -14.16 1.25 -2.17
N VAL A 45 -13.27 0.25 -2.09
CA VAL A 45 -11.97 0.26 -2.74
C VAL A 45 -11.64 -1.13 -3.28
N THR A 46 -11.25 -1.20 -4.55
CA THR A 46 -10.72 -2.40 -5.18
C THR A 46 -9.44 -2.10 -5.95
N SER A 47 -8.61 -3.13 -6.15
CA SER A 47 -7.41 -3.07 -6.99
C SER A 47 -7.60 -3.94 -8.22
N LEU A 48 -7.31 -3.41 -9.39
CA LEU A 48 -7.40 -4.10 -10.68
C LEU A 48 -6.05 -4.11 -11.39
N ASP A 49 -5.85 -5.13 -12.21
CA ASP A 49 -4.70 -5.27 -13.11
C ASP A 49 -4.85 -4.35 -14.35
N PRO A 50 -3.84 -4.31 -15.26
CA PRO A 50 -3.89 -3.50 -16.48
C PRO A 50 -5.09 -3.79 -17.39
N GLU A 51 -5.63 -5.01 -17.34
CA GLU A 51 -6.80 -5.49 -18.08
C GLU A 51 -8.12 -5.20 -17.34
N PHE A 52 -8.09 -4.44 -16.24
CA PHE A 52 -9.22 -4.10 -15.39
C PHE A 52 -9.92 -5.33 -14.77
N SER A 53 -9.16 -6.40 -14.56
CA SER A 53 -9.61 -7.61 -13.89
C SER A 53 -9.11 -7.63 -12.44
N TYR A 54 -9.90 -8.24 -11.56
CA TYR A 54 -9.47 -8.43 -10.18
C TYR A 54 -8.29 -9.41 -10.13
N GLN A 55 -7.19 -8.97 -9.53
CA GLN A 55 -5.99 -9.76 -9.37
C GLN A 55 -5.53 -9.73 -7.92
N TYR A 56 -5.22 -10.92 -7.39
CA TYR A 56 -4.65 -11.08 -6.07
C TYR A 56 -3.65 -12.24 -6.04
N PRO A 57 -2.47 -12.11 -5.42
CA PRO A 57 -1.92 -10.89 -4.80
C PRO A 57 -1.59 -9.78 -5.80
N ILE A 58 -1.35 -8.57 -5.32
CA ILE A 58 -1.02 -7.42 -6.18
C ILE A 58 0.39 -7.61 -6.78
N LEU A 59 0.54 -7.41 -8.08
CA LEU A 59 1.83 -7.48 -8.77
C LEU A 59 2.43 -6.08 -8.92
N LEU A 60 3.55 -5.81 -8.24
CA LEU A 60 4.20 -4.49 -8.20
C LEU A 60 5.13 -4.22 -9.39
N HIS A 61 5.42 -5.24 -10.21
CA HIS A 61 6.19 -5.06 -11.44
C HIS A 61 5.33 -4.51 -12.59
N ASP A 62 4.00 -4.60 -12.45
CA ASP A 62 3.03 -4.07 -13.39
C ASP A 62 2.29 -2.86 -12.80
N LYS A 63 1.52 -2.18 -13.67
CA LYS A 63 0.62 -1.11 -13.24
C LYS A 63 -0.54 -1.73 -12.47
N THR A 64 -0.92 -1.10 -11.37
CA THR A 64 -2.13 -1.45 -10.60
C THR A 64 -3.07 -0.25 -10.58
N TYR A 65 -4.34 -0.48 -10.86
CA TYR A 65 -5.37 0.55 -10.74
C TYR A 65 -6.13 0.39 -9.42
N VAL A 66 -6.07 1.42 -8.57
CA VAL A 66 -6.89 1.51 -7.37
C VAL A 66 -8.18 2.23 -7.75
N ILE A 67 -9.28 1.50 -7.73
CA ILE A 67 -10.63 2.03 -7.98
C ILE A 67 -11.27 2.34 -6.64
N ILE A 68 -11.76 3.57 -6.49
CA ILE A 68 -12.30 4.10 -5.24
C ILE A 68 -13.70 4.61 -5.51
N GLN A 69 -14.72 4.01 -4.89
CA GLN A 69 -16.04 4.62 -4.84
C GLN A 69 -16.02 5.66 -3.72
N ALA A 70 -16.23 6.92 -4.08
CA ALA A 70 -16.15 8.01 -3.13
C ALA A 70 -17.14 9.14 -3.44
N GLU A 71 -17.44 9.91 -2.40
CA GLU A 71 -18.20 11.16 -2.50
C GLU A 71 -17.28 12.34 -2.23
N ASN A 72 -17.16 13.25 -3.19
CA ASN A 72 -16.40 14.49 -3.06
C ASN A 72 -17.33 15.64 -2.63
N ASN A 73 -17.20 16.07 -1.37
CA ASN A 73 -18.01 17.15 -0.79
C ASN A 73 -17.27 18.50 -0.75
N VAL A 74 -16.17 18.63 -1.48
CA VAL A 74 -15.30 19.81 -1.42
C VAL A 74 -15.56 20.73 -2.61
N ARG A 75 -15.04 20.34 -3.78
CA ARG A 75 -15.16 21.06 -5.04
C ARG A 75 -14.71 20.14 -6.17
N GLU A 76 -15.07 20.52 -7.39
CA GLU A 76 -14.52 19.86 -8.56
C GLU A 76 -13.01 20.11 -8.67
N ILE A 77 -12.26 19.03 -8.92
CA ILE A 77 -10.84 19.05 -9.26
C ILE A 77 -10.74 18.81 -10.76
N THR A 78 -10.08 19.70 -11.48
CA THR A 78 -9.91 19.60 -12.94
C THR A 78 -8.53 19.10 -13.31
N GLU A 79 -8.35 18.67 -14.55
CA GLU A 79 -7.05 18.20 -15.08
C GLU A 79 -5.91 19.22 -14.95
N ASN A 80 -6.25 20.52 -14.96
CA ASN A 80 -5.28 21.61 -14.87
C ASN A 80 -4.99 22.05 -13.43
N ASP A 81 -5.60 21.40 -12.43
CA ASP A 81 -5.48 21.81 -11.05
C ASP A 81 -4.18 21.33 -10.40
N LYS A 82 -3.22 22.26 -10.29
CA LYS A 82 -1.90 21.97 -9.71
C LYS A 82 -1.88 21.98 -8.18
N ASN A 83 -3.00 22.30 -7.54
CA ASN A 83 -3.13 22.40 -6.10
C ASN A 83 -3.47 21.06 -5.44
N VAL A 84 -3.63 19.99 -6.23
CA VAL A 84 -3.95 18.66 -5.71
C VAL A 84 -2.69 17.80 -5.66
N LYS A 85 -2.30 17.42 -4.45
CA LYS A 85 -1.03 16.74 -4.17
C LYS A 85 -1.25 15.35 -3.61
N LEU A 86 -0.52 14.38 -4.13
CA LEU A 86 -0.52 13.00 -3.62
C LEU A 86 0.75 12.75 -2.80
N ASN A 87 0.56 12.22 -1.59
CA ASN A 87 1.62 11.63 -0.77
C ASN A 87 1.33 10.14 -0.58
N ILE A 88 2.35 9.30 -0.77
CA ILE A 88 2.26 7.84 -0.54
C ILE A 88 3.26 7.44 0.52
N VAL A 89 2.76 6.95 1.64
CA VAL A 89 3.59 6.33 2.68
C VAL A 89 3.41 4.83 2.61
N SER A 90 4.50 4.07 2.64
CA SER A 90 4.49 2.62 2.53
C SER A 90 5.15 1.96 3.72
N TRP A 91 4.61 0.82 4.15
CA TRP A 91 5.16 -0.03 5.19
C TRP A 91 5.20 -1.48 4.75
N GLN A 92 6.17 -2.22 5.26
CA GLN A 92 6.26 -3.66 5.15
C GLN A 92 6.05 -4.28 6.54
N TYR A 93 5.23 -5.32 6.64
CA TYR A 93 5.12 -6.07 7.89
C TYR A 93 6.21 -7.15 7.94
N SER A 94 7.11 -7.01 8.92
CA SER A 94 8.23 -7.93 9.12
C SER A 94 8.79 -7.83 10.54
N GLY A 95 9.70 -8.73 10.90
CA GLY A 95 10.31 -8.81 12.22
C GLY A 95 10.94 -10.18 12.48
N TRP A 96 11.92 -10.23 13.39
CA TRP A 96 12.57 -11.49 13.80
C TRP A 96 11.98 -12.06 15.09
N SER A 97 11.74 -11.21 16.09
CA SER A 97 11.16 -11.56 17.40
C SER A 97 9.80 -10.91 17.68
N SER A 98 9.52 -9.78 17.02
CA SER A 98 8.24 -9.07 17.09
C SER A 98 7.92 -8.51 15.71
N CYS A 99 6.79 -8.91 15.15
CA CYS A 99 6.36 -8.47 13.83
C CYS A 99 5.63 -7.14 13.93
N SER A 100 6.01 -6.18 13.08
CA SER A 100 5.39 -4.86 13.04
C SER A 100 5.48 -4.24 11.66
N TRP A 101 4.61 -3.26 11.41
CA TRP A 101 4.70 -2.41 10.23
C TRP A 101 5.92 -1.50 10.34
N THR A 102 6.86 -1.65 9.41
CA THR A 102 8.06 -0.82 9.34
C THR A 102 8.00 0.02 8.07
N THR A 103 8.21 1.32 8.21
CA THR A 103 8.14 2.26 7.07
C THR A 103 9.24 1.93 6.06
N ILE A 104 8.87 1.90 4.78
CA ILE A 104 9.82 1.76 3.68
C ILE A 104 10.30 3.17 3.32
N PRO A 105 11.61 3.47 3.38
CA PRO A 105 12.12 4.78 3.06
C PRO A 105 12.00 5.04 1.55
N THR A 106 11.14 5.98 1.18
CA THR A 106 10.97 6.44 -0.21
C THR A 106 11.94 7.57 -0.57
N PHE A 107 12.63 8.14 0.44
CA PHE A 107 13.54 9.29 0.30
C PHE A 107 12.88 10.49 -0.41
N GLY A 108 11.58 10.71 -0.17
CA GLY A 108 10.82 11.82 -0.73
C GLY A 108 10.30 11.59 -2.16
N LEU A 109 10.62 10.45 -2.79
CA LEU A 109 10.18 10.16 -4.17
C LEU A 109 8.66 10.03 -4.33
N LEU A 110 7.95 9.76 -3.24
CA LEU A 110 6.49 9.59 -3.24
C LEU A 110 5.76 10.72 -2.48
N ASP A 111 6.45 11.83 -2.24
CA ASP A 111 5.92 12.98 -1.52
C ASP A 111 5.56 14.10 -2.51
N ASN A 112 4.46 14.82 -2.24
CA ASN A 112 4.03 16.02 -2.97
C ASN A 112 3.93 15.85 -4.50
N LEU A 113 3.54 14.66 -4.96
CA LEU A 113 3.32 14.37 -6.38
C LEU A 113 2.14 15.19 -6.90
N ASP A 114 2.19 15.66 -8.15
CA ASP A 114 1.01 16.22 -8.83
C ASP A 114 -0.02 15.09 -9.00
N ALA A 115 -1.12 15.13 -8.24
CA ALA A 115 -2.05 14.01 -8.16
C ALA A 115 -2.64 13.68 -9.55
N CYS A 116 -3.10 14.69 -10.29
CA CYS A 116 -3.67 14.53 -11.63
C CYS A 116 -2.61 14.23 -12.72
N GLY A 117 -1.34 14.44 -12.41
CA GLY A 117 -0.21 14.19 -13.31
C GLY A 117 0.54 12.91 -12.93
N ASP A 118 1.74 13.08 -12.39
CA ASP A 118 2.63 11.96 -12.04
C ASP A 118 2.08 11.04 -10.94
N GLY A 119 1.14 11.54 -10.12
CA GLY A 119 0.46 10.78 -9.07
C GLY A 119 -0.60 9.80 -9.59
N GLY A 120 -0.98 9.88 -10.87
CA GLY A 120 -1.84 8.91 -11.53
C GLY A 120 -3.32 8.96 -11.17
N LEU A 121 -3.79 9.96 -10.41
CA LEU A 121 -5.21 10.21 -10.22
C LEU A 121 -5.83 10.62 -11.55
N MET A 122 -6.88 9.93 -11.98
CA MET A 122 -7.66 10.35 -13.12
C MET A 122 -8.54 11.55 -12.75
N CYS A 123 -8.23 12.69 -13.35
CA CYS A 123 -9.00 13.92 -13.27
C CYS A 123 -9.81 14.10 -14.58
N PRO A 124 -10.95 14.80 -14.54
CA PRO A 124 -11.51 15.52 -13.40
C PRO A 124 -12.12 14.61 -12.31
N VAL A 125 -12.12 15.11 -11.07
CA VAL A 125 -12.86 14.54 -9.94
C VAL A 125 -14.02 15.48 -9.65
N ALA A 126 -15.22 15.08 -10.07
CA ALA A 126 -16.44 15.89 -9.91
C ALA A 126 -16.83 16.01 -8.43
N THR A 127 -17.78 16.89 -8.10
CA THR A 127 -18.43 16.85 -6.78
C THR A 127 -19.51 15.76 -6.73
N GLY A 128 -19.81 15.24 -5.54
CA GLY A 128 -20.79 14.19 -5.32
C GLY A 128 -20.22 12.78 -5.46
N GLN A 129 -21.11 11.80 -5.52
CA GLN A 129 -20.75 10.38 -5.61
C GLN A 129 -20.22 10.02 -7.00
N GLN A 130 -19.06 9.38 -7.04
CA GLN A 130 -18.43 8.92 -8.27
C GLN A 130 -17.45 7.78 -8.02
N GLN A 131 -16.99 7.20 -9.12
CA GLN A 131 -15.82 6.33 -9.12
C GLN A 131 -14.57 7.16 -9.44
N MET A 132 -13.61 7.16 -8.51
CA MET A 132 -12.27 7.70 -8.71
C MET A 132 -11.31 6.56 -9.07
N GLN A 133 -10.24 6.87 -9.79
CA GLN A 133 -9.22 5.91 -10.17
C GLN A 133 -7.83 6.51 -9.98
N ILE A 134 -6.94 5.74 -9.35
CA ILE A 134 -5.52 6.06 -9.21
C ILE A 134 -4.70 4.96 -9.88
N MET A 135 -3.89 5.31 -10.87
CA MET A 135 -2.91 4.40 -11.46
C MET A 135 -1.62 4.42 -10.64
N LEU A 136 -1.34 3.33 -9.93
CA LEU A 136 -0.06 3.11 -9.27
C LEU A 136 0.88 2.40 -10.22
N ASP A 137 1.92 3.12 -10.66
CA ASP A 137 2.98 2.59 -11.51
C ASP A 137 4.31 2.67 -10.77
N PHE A 138 4.66 1.57 -10.08
CA PHE A 138 5.90 1.50 -9.32
C PHE A 138 7.13 1.29 -10.21
N SER A 139 6.97 0.98 -11.51
CA SER A 139 8.10 0.75 -12.43
C SER A 139 9.00 1.99 -12.56
N LYS A 140 8.40 3.19 -12.43
CA LYS A 140 9.10 4.47 -12.38
C LYS A 140 9.99 4.62 -11.14
N TYR A 141 9.73 3.84 -10.10
CA TYR A 141 10.45 3.84 -8.83
C TYR A 141 11.22 2.53 -8.62
N ALA A 142 11.89 2.04 -9.68
CA ALA A 142 12.64 0.78 -9.65
C ALA A 142 13.66 0.67 -8.50
N SER A 143 14.19 1.80 -8.01
CA SER A 143 15.02 1.85 -6.81
C SER A 143 14.27 1.43 -5.54
N ILE A 144 13.02 1.86 -5.37
CA ILE A 144 12.15 1.48 -4.26
C ILE A 144 11.75 0.01 -4.39
N ILE A 145 11.33 -0.44 -5.59
CA ILE A 145 10.94 -1.86 -5.81
C ILE A 145 12.06 -2.81 -5.39
N LYS A 146 13.33 -2.48 -5.66
CA LYS A 146 14.48 -3.31 -5.25
C LYS A 146 14.65 -3.46 -3.74
N LEU A 147 14.09 -2.55 -2.95
CA LEU A 147 14.09 -2.63 -1.49
C LEU A 147 12.95 -3.50 -0.96
N LEU A 148 11.93 -3.75 -1.78
CA LEU A 148 10.74 -4.49 -1.39
C LEU A 148 11.04 -5.99 -1.38
N LYS A 149 10.64 -6.65 -0.29
CA LYS A 149 10.65 -8.12 -0.22
C LYS A 149 9.58 -8.68 -1.16
N ASN A 150 9.95 -9.66 -1.98
CA ASN A 150 8.96 -10.37 -2.78
C ASN A 150 7.98 -11.14 -1.87
N ASP A 151 6.72 -11.21 -2.31
CA ASP A 151 5.66 -12.02 -1.71
C ASP A 151 5.46 -11.72 -0.21
N ALA A 152 5.17 -10.45 0.09
CA ALA A 152 5.09 -9.94 1.46
C ALA A 152 3.84 -9.06 1.69
N PRO A 153 3.39 -8.92 2.94
CA PRO A 153 2.35 -7.97 3.33
C PRO A 153 2.86 -6.52 3.34
N TYR A 154 2.14 -5.65 2.65
CA TYR A 154 2.40 -4.22 2.56
C TYR A 154 1.20 -3.42 3.04
N GLN A 155 1.47 -2.23 3.59
CA GLN A 155 0.49 -1.19 3.84
C GLN A 155 0.87 0.04 3.01
N LEU A 156 -0.10 0.64 2.34
CA LEU A 156 0.02 1.97 1.74
C LEU A 156 -0.93 2.93 2.45
N LYS A 157 -0.49 4.17 2.63
CA LYS A 157 -1.35 5.31 2.96
C LYS A 157 -1.27 6.29 1.81
N LEU A 158 -2.37 6.46 1.09
CA LEU A 158 -2.54 7.45 0.04
C LEU A 158 -3.21 8.67 0.67
N VAL A 159 -2.60 9.84 0.56
CA VAL A 159 -3.19 11.12 0.99
C VAL A 159 -3.21 12.05 -0.21
N ILE A 160 -4.40 12.36 -0.70
CA ILE A 160 -4.62 13.35 -1.76
C ILE A 160 -5.13 14.61 -1.11
N THR A 161 -4.31 15.65 -1.10
CA THR A 161 -4.60 16.96 -0.50
C THR A 161 -4.96 17.97 -1.57
N ASP A 162 -6.15 18.56 -1.49
CA ASP A 162 -6.46 19.79 -2.18
C ASP A 162 -5.98 20.98 -1.35
N THR A 163 -4.87 21.59 -1.76
CA THR A 163 -4.25 22.70 -1.04
C THR A 163 -5.04 24.01 -1.09
N LEU A 164 -6.05 24.14 -1.98
CA LEU A 164 -6.93 25.32 -1.97
C LEU A 164 -7.96 25.27 -0.84
N SER A 165 -8.55 24.11 -0.61
CA SER A 165 -9.53 23.89 0.46
C SER A 165 -8.91 23.38 1.76
N ASN A 166 -7.65 22.93 1.70
CA ASN A 166 -6.94 22.24 2.76
C ASN A 166 -7.71 20.99 3.25
N LYS A 167 -8.30 20.25 2.31
CA LYS A 167 -9.07 19.02 2.54
C LYS A 167 -8.41 17.84 1.86
N ASP A 168 -8.52 16.68 2.51
CA ASP A 168 -7.82 15.47 2.10
C ASP A 168 -8.78 14.31 1.85
N LEU A 169 -8.50 13.53 0.80
CA LEU A 169 -8.86 12.11 0.74
C LEU A 169 -7.71 11.33 1.37
N CYS A 170 -8.02 10.45 2.33
CA CYS A 170 -7.02 9.63 3.00
C CYS A 170 -7.46 8.16 2.98
N LEU A 171 -6.60 7.30 2.44
CA LEU A 171 -6.90 5.89 2.25
C LEU A 171 -5.72 5.02 2.73
N TYR A 172 -5.99 4.13 3.68
CA TYR A 172 -5.10 3.00 3.95
C TYR A 172 -5.48 1.81 3.09
N ILE A 173 -4.49 1.12 2.52
CA ILE A 173 -4.62 -0.18 1.86
C ILE A 173 -3.63 -1.14 2.50
N GLN A 174 -4.05 -2.36 2.79
CA GLN A 174 -3.17 -3.46 3.17
C GLN A 174 -3.41 -4.65 2.25
N ALA A 175 -2.34 -5.22 1.71
CA ALA A 175 -2.41 -6.37 0.81
C ALA A 175 -1.09 -7.15 0.78
N ARG A 176 -1.16 -8.42 0.38
CA ARG A 176 0.01 -9.15 -0.12
C ARG A 176 0.37 -8.64 -1.50
N ALA A 177 1.67 -8.42 -1.71
CA ALA A 177 2.19 -8.03 -3.01
C ALA A 177 3.43 -8.83 -3.41
N LYS A 178 3.60 -9.01 -4.73
CA LYS A 178 4.75 -9.66 -5.36
C LYS A 178 5.52 -8.66 -6.21
N THR A 179 6.84 -8.71 -6.13
CA THR A 179 7.74 -7.82 -6.88
C THR A 179 8.26 -8.45 -8.17
N SER A 180 8.02 -9.76 -8.37
CA SER A 180 8.46 -10.56 -9.52
C SER A 180 7.51 -11.72 -9.76
#